data_AF-A0A7X7IZK2-F1
#
_entry.id   AF-A0A7X7IZK2-F1
#
_cell.length_a   1.000
_cell.length_b   1.000
_cell.length_c   1.000
_cell.angle_alpha   90.00
_cell.angle_beta   90.00
_cell.angle_gamma   90.00
#
_symmetry.space_group_name_H-M   'P 1'
#
loop_
_entity.id
_entity.type
_entity.pdbx_description
1 polymer ?
#
loop_
_entity_poly.entity_id
_entity_poly.type
_entity_poly.pdbx_seq_one_letter_code
_entity_poly.pdbx_strand_id
1 'polypeptide(L)'
;LPDDFDYENCIATFFPIRRCYVHRFDDPACTEFNRSYMNHFINWFVNPDRHYRGQIFIGEYYNVSRYKCLPIVFERTMSVDIPYYFEQGARHMHYMHCTSKNWGTKALTNWQLARMLWDPKLDSKTLLDDYFACRYGPAAGKMRELYGLLDTALCNATPLKYHLVDRLNRNDKELFPTHHLKQEATRFDTDDAPDLVEMVASIDKCARMLDELQSQQWPEQVRARIAEDAGPIRYAADTLHFFDVLVRANQHVQAGRRDEAKTLLPEMKRLAKALEADTTNMKWSSSHASAANGLEASLVKRAYERLISELDGQ
;
A
#
# COMPACT_ATOMS: atom_id res chain seq x y z
N LEU A 1 -12.72 -22.69 26.38
CA LEU A 1 -13.39 -21.57 27.07
C LEU A 1 -14.26 -22.18 28.18
N PRO A 2 -14.58 -21.45 29.25
CA PRO A 2 -15.55 -21.91 30.25
C PRO A 2 -16.87 -22.33 29.59
N ASP A 3 -17.59 -23.27 30.22
CA ASP A 3 -18.87 -23.77 29.69
C ASP A 3 -19.94 -22.66 29.61
N ASP A 4 -19.82 -21.63 30.44
CA ASP A 4 -20.69 -20.45 30.53
C ASP A 4 -20.16 -19.23 29.77
N PHE A 5 -19.21 -19.42 28.84
CA PHE A 5 -18.68 -18.31 28.05
C PHE A 5 -19.78 -17.63 27.21
N ASP A 6 -19.87 -16.30 27.33
CA ASP A 6 -20.86 -15.48 26.65
C ASP A 6 -20.48 -15.22 25.17
N TYR A 7 -20.83 -16.15 24.30
CA TYR A 7 -20.62 -16.04 22.85
C TYR A 7 -21.48 -14.97 22.18
N GLU A 8 -22.54 -14.48 22.84
CA GLU A 8 -23.43 -13.47 22.27
C GLU A 8 -22.80 -12.08 22.38
N ASN A 9 -22.21 -11.75 23.54
CA ASN A 9 -21.64 -10.43 23.80
C ASN A 9 -20.11 -10.36 23.69
N CYS A 10 -19.40 -11.49 23.68
CA CYS A 10 -17.96 -11.52 23.42
C CYS A 10 -17.67 -11.75 21.94
N ILE A 11 -17.22 -10.71 21.24
CA ILE A 11 -16.87 -10.76 19.81
C ILE A 11 -15.35 -10.80 19.64
N ALA A 12 -14.86 -11.82 18.95
CA ALA A 12 -13.46 -11.92 18.56
C ALA A 12 -13.19 -11.13 17.28
N THR A 13 -12.21 -10.21 17.34
CA THR A 13 -11.78 -9.43 16.19
C THR A 13 -10.46 -9.96 15.63
N PHE A 14 -10.43 -10.23 14.32
CA PHE A 14 -9.26 -10.70 13.60
C PHE A 14 -8.59 -9.57 12.82
N PHE A 15 -7.32 -9.32 13.09
CA PHE A 15 -6.51 -8.27 12.47
C PHE A 15 -5.26 -8.87 11.79
N PRO A 16 -5.25 -9.05 10.46
CA PRO A 16 -4.09 -9.58 9.73
C PRO A 16 -3.06 -8.47 9.45
N ILE A 17 -2.46 -7.90 10.48
CA ILE A 17 -1.46 -6.83 10.32
C ILE A 17 -0.27 -7.31 9.49
N ARG A 18 0.26 -6.49 8.57
CA ARG A 18 1.38 -6.89 7.69
C ARG A 18 1.06 -8.08 6.76
N ARG A 19 -0.22 -8.31 6.44
CA ARG A 19 -0.61 -9.20 5.35
C ARG A 19 -0.14 -8.70 3.99
N CYS A 20 -0.18 -9.58 3.00
CA CYS A 20 0.01 -9.25 1.60
C CYS A 20 -1.28 -8.66 1.01
N TYR A 21 -1.12 -7.62 0.17
CA TYR A 21 -2.20 -7.05 -0.65
C TYR A 21 -2.00 -7.29 -2.15
N VAL A 22 -0.92 -7.97 -2.54
CA VAL A 22 -0.74 -8.48 -3.90
C VAL A 22 -1.56 -9.75 -4.11
N HIS A 23 -1.61 -10.66 -3.14
CA HIS A 23 -2.43 -11.86 -3.20
C HIS A 23 -3.73 -11.68 -2.43
N ARG A 24 -4.78 -12.43 -2.82
CA ARG A 24 -6.00 -12.50 -2.00
C ARG A 24 -5.69 -13.14 -0.65
N PHE A 25 -6.58 -12.98 0.33
CA PHE A 25 -6.35 -13.50 1.67
C PHE A 25 -6.19 -15.03 1.71
N ASP A 26 -7.04 -15.76 0.98
CA ASP A 26 -7.09 -17.22 0.91
C ASP A 26 -6.18 -17.84 -0.17
N ASP A 27 -5.25 -17.06 -0.76
CA ASP A 27 -4.36 -17.56 -1.81
C ASP A 27 -3.33 -18.56 -1.25
N PRO A 28 -3.36 -19.85 -1.65
CA PRO A 28 -2.39 -20.82 -1.17
C PRO A 28 -0.96 -20.55 -1.66
N ALA A 29 -0.79 -19.79 -2.74
CA ALA A 29 0.52 -19.42 -3.28
C ALA A 29 1.17 -18.24 -2.53
N CYS A 30 0.45 -17.56 -1.64
CA CYS A 30 1.03 -16.54 -0.76
C CYS A 30 1.58 -17.17 0.53
N THR A 31 2.70 -17.87 0.40
CA THR A 31 3.34 -18.64 1.48
C THR A 31 4.10 -17.77 2.47
N GLU A 32 4.64 -16.63 2.05
CA GLU A 32 5.48 -15.75 2.89
C GLU A 32 4.67 -14.84 3.84
N PHE A 33 3.40 -14.56 3.51
CA PHE A 33 2.57 -13.60 4.26
C PHE A 33 1.20 -14.16 4.65
N ASN A 34 0.29 -14.36 3.69
CA ASN A 34 -1.12 -14.62 3.99
C ASN A 34 -1.35 -16.02 4.53
N ARG A 35 -0.56 -17.03 4.14
CA ARG A 35 -0.77 -18.42 4.56
C ARG A 35 -0.81 -18.60 6.08
N SER A 36 0.06 -17.89 6.81
CA SER A 36 0.06 -17.92 8.27
C SER A 36 -1.22 -17.31 8.86
N TYR A 37 -1.67 -16.18 8.32
CA TYR A 37 -2.94 -15.56 8.73
C TYR A 37 -4.14 -16.45 8.40
N MET A 38 -4.16 -17.07 7.22
CA MET A 38 -5.21 -17.98 6.79
C MET A 38 -5.32 -19.20 7.71
N ASN A 39 -4.18 -19.78 8.13
CA ASN A 39 -4.15 -20.87 9.10
C ASN A 39 -4.74 -20.44 10.46
N HIS A 40 -4.39 -19.24 10.95
CA HIS A 40 -4.99 -18.71 12.18
C HIS A 40 -6.49 -18.48 12.03
N PHE A 41 -6.91 -17.89 10.92
CA PHE A 41 -8.31 -17.61 10.62
C PHE A 41 -9.14 -18.89 10.59
N ILE A 42 -8.69 -19.92 9.88
CA ILE A 42 -9.38 -21.22 9.82
C ILE A 42 -9.53 -21.82 11.21
N ASN A 43 -8.44 -21.88 11.99
CA ASN A 43 -8.47 -22.51 13.30
C ASN A 43 -9.32 -21.75 14.31
N TRP A 44 -9.45 -20.44 14.17
CA TRP A 44 -10.29 -19.62 15.04
C TRP A 44 -11.77 -19.59 14.65
N PHE A 45 -12.10 -19.70 13.36
CA PHE A 45 -13.43 -19.34 12.88
C PHE A 45 -14.09 -20.34 11.93
N VAL A 46 -13.32 -21.14 11.19
CA VAL A 46 -13.87 -22.04 10.16
C VAL A 46 -13.88 -23.49 10.61
N ASN A 47 -12.79 -23.96 11.22
CA ASN A 47 -12.61 -25.35 11.63
C ASN A 47 -13.81 -25.81 12.48
N PRO A 48 -14.48 -26.94 12.16
CA PRO A 48 -15.61 -27.43 12.94
C PRO A 48 -15.23 -27.72 14.40
N ASP A 49 -13.98 -28.03 14.70
CA ASP A 49 -13.49 -28.36 16.04
C ASP A 49 -12.92 -27.15 16.81
N ARG A 50 -13.01 -25.93 16.25
CA ARG A 50 -12.54 -24.69 16.92
C ARG A 50 -13.20 -24.48 18.30
N HIS A 51 -12.49 -23.89 19.24
CA HIS A 51 -13.08 -23.62 20.56
C HIS A 51 -14.06 -22.44 20.55
N TYR A 52 -13.75 -21.37 19.81
CA TYR A 52 -14.57 -20.16 19.77
C TYR A 52 -15.77 -20.32 18.82
N ARG A 53 -16.98 -20.07 19.31
CA ARG A 53 -18.25 -20.22 18.57
C ARG A 53 -19.03 -18.92 18.37
N GLY A 54 -18.47 -17.79 18.80
CA GLY A 54 -19.12 -16.50 18.73
C GLY A 54 -18.97 -15.82 17.37
N GLN A 55 -19.35 -14.55 17.31
CA GLN A 55 -19.34 -13.73 16.10
C GLN A 55 -17.92 -13.41 15.62
N ILE A 56 -17.74 -13.23 14.31
CA ILE A 56 -16.46 -12.86 13.69
C ILE A 56 -16.50 -11.38 13.33
N PHE A 57 -15.52 -10.63 13.83
CA PHE A 57 -15.27 -9.25 13.43
C PHE A 57 -13.94 -9.18 12.68
N ILE A 58 -13.95 -8.63 11.47
CA ILE A 58 -12.75 -8.38 10.68
C ILE A 58 -12.26 -6.94 10.88
N GLY A 59 -10.98 -6.79 11.20
CA GLY A 59 -10.30 -5.51 11.20
C GLY A 59 -9.20 -5.48 10.15
N GLU A 60 -9.38 -4.69 9.09
CA GLU A 60 -8.40 -4.58 7.99
C GLU A 60 -7.47 -3.37 8.12
N TYR A 61 -6.38 -3.40 7.35
CA TYR A 61 -5.31 -2.40 7.40
C TYR A 61 -5.21 -1.57 6.11
N TYR A 62 -6.35 -1.13 5.57
CA TYR A 62 -6.45 -0.27 4.39
C TYR A 62 -5.95 1.17 4.58
N ASN A 63 -5.27 1.47 5.69
CA ASN A 63 -4.37 2.61 5.86
C ASN A 63 -3.52 2.43 7.15
N VAL A 64 -2.79 1.31 7.31
CA VAL A 64 -1.99 1.13 8.54
C VAL A 64 -1.00 2.27 8.73
N SER A 65 -0.74 2.62 10.00
CA SER A 65 0.08 3.78 10.36
C SER A 65 1.45 3.80 9.70
N ARG A 66 2.00 2.63 9.38
CA ARG A 66 3.30 2.49 8.73
C ARG A 66 3.30 2.86 7.25
N TYR A 67 2.14 2.87 6.58
CA TYR A 67 2.03 3.33 5.20
C TYR A 67 2.07 4.86 5.08
N LYS A 68 1.88 5.58 6.20
CA LYS A 68 1.96 7.04 6.25
C LYS A 68 1.16 7.71 5.13
N CYS A 69 -0.10 7.27 5.01
CA CYS A 69 -1.10 7.71 4.04
C CYS A 69 -0.69 7.63 2.56
N LEU A 70 0.27 6.76 2.20
CA LEU A 70 0.50 6.41 0.79
C LEU A 70 -0.83 6.11 0.08
N PRO A 71 -1.00 6.53 -1.18
CA PRO A 71 -2.25 6.45 -1.93
C PRO A 71 -2.56 5.04 -2.45
N ILE A 72 -2.36 4.02 -1.60
CA ILE A 72 -2.57 2.62 -1.94
C ILE A 72 -4.05 2.40 -2.24
N VAL A 73 -4.32 1.74 -3.35
CA VAL A 73 -5.67 1.30 -3.72
C VAL A 73 -5.81 -0.17 -3.34
N PHE A 74 -6.96 -0.52 -2.76
CA PHE A 74 -7.23 -1.88 -2.28
C PHE A 74 -8.36 -2.54 -3.08
N GLU A 75 -8.62 -2.05 -4.30
CA GLU A 75 -9.83 -2.43 -5.03
C GLU A 75 -9.91 -3.93 -5.29
N ARG A 76 -8.79 -4.53 -5.70
CA ARG A 76 -8.71 -5.95 -6.05
C ARG A 76 -8.82 -6.85 -4.84
N THR A 77 -8.15 -6.52 -3.74
CA THR A 77 -8.21 -7.30 -2.50
C THR A 77 -9.60 -7.21 -1.88
N MET A 78 -10.19 -6.03 -1.80
CA MET A 78 -11.53 -5.86 -1.22
C MET A 78 -12.59 -6.61 -2.03
N SER A 79 -12.45 -6.64 -3.35
CA SER A 79 -13.37 -7.34 -4.27
C SER A 79 -13.45 -8.85 -4.01
N VAL A 80 -12.45 -9.44 -3.38
CA VAL A 80 -12.37 -10.89 -3.11
C VAL A 80 -12.50 -11.18 -1.63
N ASP A 81 -11.79 -10.42 -0.79
CA ASP A 81 -11.68 -10.72 0.63
C ASP A 81 -12.97 -10.40 1.39
N ILE A 82 -13.69 -9.32 1.05
CA ILE A 82 -14.94 -8.96 1.75
C ILE A 82 -16.03 -10.03 1.54
N PRO A 83 -16.33 -10.46 0.28
CA PRO A 83 -17.25 -11.58 0.06
C PRO A 83 -16.78 -12.86 0.77
N TYR A 84 -15.49 -13.17 0.70
CA TYR A 84 -14.91 -14.34 1.37
C TYR A 84 -15.17 -14.31 2.87
N TYR A 85 -14.84 -13.22 3.57
CA TYR A 85 -15.10 -13.09 5.01
C TYR A 85 -16.58 -13.25 5.35
N PHE A 86 -17.47 -12.69 4.54
CA PHE A 86 -18.91 -12.81 4.72
C PHE A 86 -19.39 -14.27 4.59
N GLU A 87 -18.87 -15.01 3.60
CA GLU A 87 -19.13 -16.44 3.40
C GLU A 87 -18.67 -17.29 4.59
N GLN A 88 -17.55 -16.91 5.22
CA GLN A 88 -17.05 -17.59 6.44
C GLN A 88 -17.82 -17.20 7.72
N GLY A 89 -18.84 -16.33 7.62
CA GLY A 89 -19.73 -15.96 8.72
C GLY A 89 -19.43 -14.61 9.38
N ALA A 90 -18.49 -13.82 8.86
CA ALA A 90 -18.25 -12.47 9.38
C ALA A 90 -19.44 -11.54 9.11
N ARG A 91 -19.82 -10.76 10.12
CA ARG A 91 -20.91 -9.78 10.06
C ARG A 91 -20.51 -8.39 10.53
N HIS A 92 -19.28 -8.25 11.01
CA HIS A 92 -18.71 -6.97 11.44
C HIS A 92 -17.39 -6.78 10.70
N MET A 93 -17.18 -5.58 10.17
CA MET A 93 -15.93 -5.22 9.52
C MET A 93 -15.62 -3.73 9.63
N HIS A 94 -14.36 -3.42 9.87
CA HIS A 94 -13.84 -2.06 9.81
C HIS A 94 -12.39 -2.08 9.33
N TYR A 95 -11.81 -0.90 9.12
CA TYR A 95 -10.37 -0.80 8.92
C TYR A 95 -9.78 0.35 9.74
N MET A 96 -8.47 0.28 10.01
CA MET A 96 -7.78 1.29 10.80
C MET A 96 -7.33 2.52 10.01
N HIS A 97 -7.39 3.66 10.72
CA HIS A 97 -6.86 4.97 10.34
C HIS A 97 -7.44 5.57 9.07
N CYS A 98 -8.76 5.48 8.90
CA CYS A 98 -9.48 6.23 7.85
C CYS A 98 -9.05 7.71 7.84
N THR A 99 -8.71 8.22 6.65
CA THR A 99 -8.45 9.65 6.48
C THR A 99 -9.73 10.45 6.58
N SER A 100 -9.71 11.62 7.22
CA SER A 100 -10.90 12.46 7.41
C SER A 100 -11.02 13.61 6.40
N LYS A 101 -9.98 13.88 5.60
CA LYS A 101 -9.95 14.96 4.60
C LYS A 101 -8.97 14.61 3.47
N ASN A 102 -9.11 15.29 2.32
CA ASN A 102 -8.21 15.18 1.15
C ASN A 102 -7.99 13.72 0.76
N TRP A 103 -9.09 13.01 0.50
CA TRP A 103 -9.03 11.57 0.30
C TRP A 103 -8.25 11.21 -0.97
N GLY A 104 -8.37 12.04 -2.02
CA GLY A 104 -7.77 11.74 -3.31
C GLY A 104 -8.10 10.31 -3.73
N THR A 105 -7.07 9.51 -3.98
CA THR A 105 -7.25 8.12 -4.41
C THR A 105 -7.93 7.22 -3.37
N LYS A 106 -7.77 7.55 -2.07
CA LYS A 106 -8.38 6.82 -0.95
C LYS A 106 -9.91 6.97 -0.89
N ALA A 107 -10.48 7.89 -1.66
CA ALA A 107 -11.93 7.99 -1.82
C ALA A 107 -12.52 6.69 -2.35
N LEU A 108 -11.81 5.99 -3.25
CA LEU A 108 -12.23 4.69 -3.78
C LEU A 108 -12.31 3.65 -2.68
N THR A 109 -11.25 3.51 -1.87
CA THR A 109 -11.20 2.55 -0.76
C THR A 109 -12.38 2.73 0.20
N ASN A 110 -12.64 3.98 0.61
CA ASN A 110 -13.77 4.29 1.51
C ASN A 110 -15.13 3.98 0.88
N TRP A 111 -15.31 4.40 -0.38
CA TRP A 111 -16.56 4.22 -1.08
C TRP A 111 -16.84 2.74 -1.33
N GLN A 112 -15.87 2.00 -1.88
CA GLN A 112 -16.00 0.56 -2.15
C GLN A 112 -16.29 -0.22 -0.87
N LEU A 113 -15.60 0.11 0.23
CA LEU A 113 -15.82 -0.56 1.51
C LEU A 113 -17.27 -0.38 1.95
N ALA A 114 -17.75 0.87 1.98
CA ALA A 114 -19.12 1.16 2.41
C ALA A 114 -20.15 0.41 1.55
N ARG A 115 -19.95 0.35 0.23
CA ARG A 115 -20.85 -0.34 -0.70
C ARG A 115 -20.83 -1.86 -0.49
N MET A 116 -19.65 -2.46 -0.37
CA MET A 116 -19.49 -3.91 -0.20
C MET A 116 -19.87 -4.40 1.20
N LEU A 117 -19.75 -3.57 2.24
CA LEU A 117 -20.26 -3.93 3.57
C LEU A 117 -21.78 -3.86 3.65
N TRP A 118 -22.41 -3.01 2.84
CA TRP A 118 -23.86 -2.98 2.71
C TRP A 118 -24.39 -4.20 1.95
N ASP A 119 -23.75 -4.55 0.83
CA ASP A 119 -24.06 -5.74 0.04
C ASP A 119 -22.78 -6.45 -0.41
N PRO A 120 -22.33 -7.48 0.34
CA PRO A 120 -21.11 -8.24 0.04
C PRO A 120 -21.19 -9.07 -1.24
N LYS A 121 -22.37 -9.20 -1.85
CA LYS A 121 -22.57 -9.99 -3.08
C LYS A 121 -22.56 -9.13 -4.35
N LEU A 122 -22.32 -7.82 -4.22
CA LEU A 122 -22.22 -6.92 -5.37
C LEU A 122 -21.12 -7.38 -6.32
N ASP A 123 -21.42 -7.33 -7.62
CA ASP A 123 -20.41 -7.50 -8.66
C ASP A 123 -19.41 -6.34 -8.60
N SER A 124 -18.15 -6.66 -8.28
CA SER A 124 -17.10 -5.67 -8.08
C SER A 124 -16.77 -4.91 -9.35
N LYS A 125 -16.90 -5.53 -10.53
CA LYS A 125 -16.67 -4.87 -11.80
C LYS A 125 -17.69 -3.74 -12.02
N THR A 126 -18.98 -4.07 -11.90
CA THR A 126 -20.08 -3.11 -12.03
C THR A 126 -19.96 -1.98 -11.00
N LEU A 127 -19.59 -2.33 -9.76
CA LEU A 127 -19.36 -1.36 -8.69
C LEU A 127 -18.23 -0.38 -9.04
N LEU A 128 -17.10 -0.86 -9.54
CA LEU A 128 -15.97 0.00 -9.89
C LEU A 128 -16.28 0.84 -11.15
N ASP A 129 -16.97 0.27 -12.14
CA ASP A 129 -17.41 1.02 -13.33
C ASP A 129 -18.33 2.20 -12.94
N ASP A 130 -19.26 1.99 -11.99
CA ASP A 130 -20.11 3.03 -11.42
C ASP A 130 -19.30 4.12 -10.70
N TYR A 131 -18.33 3.75 -9.88
CA TYR A 131 -17.45 4.72 -9.19
C TYR A 131 -16.74 5.65 -10.17
N PHE A 132 -16.06 5.07 -11.17
CA PHE A 132 -15.26 5.87 -12.09
C PHE A 132 -16.15 6.72 -13.00
N ALA A 133 -17.29 6.19 -13.45
CA ALA A 133 -18.28 6.95 -14.21
C ALA A 133 -18.84 8.13 -13.40
N CYS A 134 -19.25 7.92 -12.15
CA CYS A 134 -19.81 8.97 -11.30
C CYS A 134 -18.77 10.00 -10.85
N ARG A 135 -17.55 9.57 -10.51
CA ARG A 135 -16.52 10.46 -9.96
C ARG A 135 -15.78 11.26 -11.04
N TYR A 136 -15.52 10.64 -12.19
CA TYR A 136 -14.65 11.21 -13.22
C TYR A 136 -15.36 11.44 -14.57
N GLY A 137 -16.60 10.97 -14.74
CA GLY A 137 -17.41 11.23 -15.93
C GLY A 137 -16.66 10.88 -17.23
N PRO A 138 -16.47 11.83 -18.16
CA PRO A 138 -15.73 11.58 -19.41
C PRO A 138 -14.29 11.08 -19.23
N ALA A 139 -13.67 11.30 -18.06
CA ALA A 139 -12.32 10.83 -17.76
C ALA A 139 -12.28 9.43 -17.11
N ALA A 140 -13.43 8.77 -16.91
CA ALA A 140 -13.54 7.50 -16.19
C ALA A 140 -12.56 6.42 -16.67
N GLY A 141 -12.49 6.19 -17.98
CA GLY A 141 -11.60 5.18 -18.55
C GLY A 141 -10.12 5.43 -18.25
N LYS A 142 -9.66 6.67 -18.45
CA LYS A 142 -8.27 7.07 -18.19
C LYS A 142 -7.93 7.03 -16.70
N MET A 143 -8.87 7.44 -15.84
CA MET A 143 -8.68 7.38 -14.40
C MET A 143 -8.66 5.95 -13.88
N ARG A 144 -9.42 5.03 -14.50
CA ARG A 144 -9.34 3.60 -14.17
C ARG A 144 -7.97 3.02 -14.51
N GLU A 145 -7.45 3.36 -15.68
CA GLU A 145 -6.10 2.96 -16.10
C GLU A 145 -5.03 3.50 -15.14
N LEU A 146 -5.12 4.79 -14.78
CA LEU A 146 -4.24 5.43 -13.82
C LEU A 146 -4.25 4.70 -12.46
N TYR A 147 -5.43 4.32 -11.96
CA TYR A 147 -5.55 3.59 -10.69
C TYR A 147 -4.96 2.18 -10.78
N GLY A 148 -5.05 1.50 -11.93
CA GLY A 148 -4.38 0.21 -12.15
C GLY A 148 -2.85 0.32 -12.14
N LEU A 149 -2.30 1.39 -12.70
CA LEU A 149 -0.86 1.69 -12.61
C LEU A 149 -0.45 1.97 -11.15
N LEU A 150 -1.29 2.69 -10.41
CA LEU A 150 -1.06 2.98 -9.00
C LEU A 150 -1.13 1.71 -8.12
N ASP A 151 -2.05 0.78 -8.40
CA ASP A 151 -2.11 -0.53 -7.74
C ASP A 151 -0.80 -1.29 -7.96
N THR A 152 -0.36 -1.41 -9.22
CA THR A 152 0.91 -2.08 -9.55
C THR A 152 2.10 -1.42 -8.84
N ALA A 153 2.12 -0.09 -8.73
CA ALA A 153 3.18 0.65 -8.06
C ALA A 153 3.21 0.47 -6.53
N LEU A 154 2.07 0.18 -5.88
CA LEU A 154 1.94 0.28 -4.42
C LEU A 154 1.35 -0.95 -3.73
N CYS A 155 0.90 -1.98 -4.46
CA CYS A 155 0.34 -3.20 -3.87
C CYS A 155 1.33 -3.94 -2.95
N ASN A 156 2.64 -3.72 -3.16
CA ASN A 156 3.74 -4.19 -2.33
C ASN A 156 4.06 -3.27 -1.12
N ALA A 157 3.11 -2.46 -0.65
CA ALA A 157 3.32 -1.55 0.48
C ALA A 157 3.81 -2.25 1.77
N THR A 158 3.35 -3.48 2.05
CA THR A 158 3.80 -4.27 3.22
C THR A 158 5.30 -4.56 3.15
N PRO A 159 5.82 -5.32 2.17
CA PRO A 159 7.25 -5.61 2.10
C PRO A 159 8.10 -4.35 1.96
N LEU A 160 7.63 -3.32 1.25
CA LEU A 160 8.33 -2.03 1.19
C LEU A 160 8.50 -1.40 2.58
N LYS A 161 7.39 -1.12 3.27
CA LYS A 161 7.41 -0.28 4.48
C LYS A 161 7.81 -1.05 5.72
N TYR A 162 7.48 -2.33 5.84
CA TYR A 162 7.86 -3.16 7.00
C TYR A 162 9.22 -3.84 6.84
N HIS A 163 9.67 -4.15 5.62
CA HIS A 163 10.89 -4.96 5.44
C HIS A 163 12.02 -4.17 4.78
N LEU A 164 11.84 -3.65 3.56
CA LEU A 164 12.92 -2.95 2.83
C LEU A 164 13.45 -1.74 3.60
N VAL A 165 12.54 -0.89 4.09
CA VAL A 165 12.88 0.29 4.91
C VAL A 165 13.76 -0.09 6.11
N ASP A 166 13.40 -1.15 6.83
CA ASP A 166 14.12 -1.59 8.03
C ASP A 166 15.51 -2.12 7.68
N ARG A 167 15.62 -2.89 6.59
CA ARG A 167 16.90 -3.43 6.09
C ARG A 167 17.84 -2.32 5.63
N LEU A 168 17.32 -1.33 4.91
CA LEU A 168 18.08 -0.12 4.51
C LEU A 168 18.65 0.61 5.73
N ASN A 169 17.79 0.87 6.74
CA ASN A 169 18.19 1.56 7.97
C ASN A 169 19.22 0.78 8.80
N ARG A 170 19.18 -0.55 8.78
CA ARG A 170 20.16 -1.42 9.44
C ARG A 170 21.45 -1.62 8.66
N ASN A 171 21.50 -1.22 7.39
CA ASN A 171 22.60 -1.52 6.47
C ASN A 171 22.75 -3.02 6.18
N ASP A 172 21.63 -3.74 6.06
CA ASP A 172 21.69 -5.18 5.77
C ASP A 172 22.34 -5.40 4.38
N LYS A 173 23.12 -6.47 4.23
CA LYS A 173 23.74 -6.83 2.94
C LYS A 173 22.71 -7.31 1.93
N GLU A 174 21.72 -8.06 2.42
CA GLU A 174 20.66 -8.62 1.62
C GLU A 174 19.36 -7.82 1.83
N LEU A 175 19.02 -6.98 0.86
CA LEU A 175 17.82 -6.13 0.94
C LEU A 175 16.53 -6.87 0.49
N PHE A 176 16.66 -7.89 -0.35
CA PHE A 176 15.55 -8.61 -1.01
C PHE A 176 15.64 -10.16 -0.83
N PRO A 177 15.63 -10.67 0.41
CA PRO A 177 15.75 -12.10 0.70
C PRO A 177 14.50 -12.92 0.30
N THR A 178 13.33 -12.30 0.24
CA THR A 178 12.04 -12.96 -0.02
C THR A 178 11.77 -13.11 -1.52
N HIS A 179 10.92 -14.06 -1.92
CA HIS A 179 10.40 -14.16 -3.28
C HIS A 179 9.47 -12.99 -3.62
N HIS A 180 8.71 -12.50 -2.63
CA HIS A 180 7.65 -11.52 -2.84
C HIS A 180 8.07 -10.10 -3.28
N LEU A 181 9.35 -9.78 -3.16
CA LEU A 181 9.85 -8.50 -3.63
C LEU A 181 11.33 -8.69 -3.96
N LYS A 182 11.66 -8.65 -5.25
CA LYS A 182 13.02 -8.46 -5.74
C LYS A 182 13.23 -7.03 -6.19
N GLN A 183 14.49 -6.70 -6.43
CA GLN A 183 14.84 -5.42 -7.05
C GLN A 183 14.54 -5.48 -8.54
N GLU A 184 15.15 -6.44 -9.22
CA GLU A 184 15.05 -6.67 -10.66
C GLU A 184 13.95 -7.67 -10.98
N ALA A 185 13.40 -7.57 -12.19
CA ALA A 185 12.34 -8.45 -12.68
C ALA A 185 12.73 -9.92 -12.53
N THR A 186 12.05 -10.60 -11.62
CA THR A 186 12.23 -12.00 -11.25
C THR A 186 10.84 -12.62 -11.14
N ARG A 187 10.73 -13.92 -11.41
CA ARG A 187 9.46 -14.63 -11.33
C ARG A 187 9.57 -15.88 -10.50
N PHE A 188 8.53 -16.15 -9.72
CA PHE A 188 8.41 -17.32 -8.86
C PHE A 188 7.05 -18.00 -9.07
N ASP A 189 6.97 -19.30 -8.80
CA ASP A 189 5.69 -20.02 -8.85
C ASP A 189 4.78 -19.66 -7.66
N THR A 190 5.40 -19.26 -6.54
CA THR A 190 4.71 -18.80 -5.33
C THR A 190 5.23 -17.43 -4.94
N ASP A 191 4.36 -16.66 -4.28
CA ASP A 191 4.68 -15.34 -3.74
C ASP A 191 5.05 -14.27 -4.77
N ASP A 192 4.95 -14.54 -6.08
CA ASP A 192 5.30 -13.58 -7.15
C ASP A 192 4.51 -12.27 -7.05
N ALA A 193 5.18 -11.16 -7.31
CA ALA A 193 4.61 -9.82 -7.20
C ALA A 193 5.44 -8.82 -8.00
N PRO A 194 4.95 -7.59 -8.24
CA PRO A 194 5.74 -6.57 -8.91
C PRO A 194 7.05 -6.28 -8.18
N ASP A 195 8.17 -6.41 -8.89
CA ASP A 195 9.49 -6.09 -8.36
C ASP A 195 9.73 -4.57 -8.30
N LEU A 196 10.74 -4.13 -7.54
CA LEU A 196 10.97 -2.70 -7.31
C LEU A 196 11.10 -1.90 -8.62
N VAL A 197 11.83 -2.41 -9.62
CA VAL A 197 11.96 -1.75 -10.93
C VAL A 197 10.63 -1.65 -11.67
N GLU A 198 9.73 -2.63 -11.50
CA GLU A 198 8.41 -2.63 -12.12
C GLU A 198 7.47 -1.66 -11.41
N MET A 199 7.56 -1.58 -10.08
CA MET A 199 6.84 -0.61 -9.27
C MET A 199 7.23 0.82 -9.63
N VAL A 200 8.54 1.09 -9.78
CA VAL A 200 9.08 2.39 -10.24
C VAL A 200 8.62 2.69 -11.66
N ALA A 201 8.73 1.74 -12.59
CA ALA A 201 8.25 1.95 -13.96
C ALA A 201 6.73 2.19 -14.02
N SER A 202 5.96 1.59 -13.12
CA SER A 202 4.51 1.80 -13.04
C SER A 202 4.17 3.19 -12.48
N ILE A 203 4.85 3.65 -11.42
CA ILE A 203 4.60 4.99 -10.87
C ILE A 203 5.04 6.09 -11.86
N ASP A 204 6.09 5.85 -12.65
CA ASP A 204 6.51 6.72 -13.74
C ASP A 204 5.43 6.86 -14.84
N LYS A 205 4.82 5.74 -15.23
CA LYS A 205 3.68 5.73 -16.17
C LYS A 205 2.48 6.46 -15.56
N CYS A 206 2.19 6.21 -14.29
CA CYS A 206 1.12 6.86 -13.54
C CYS A 206 1.30 8.39 -13.51
N ALA A 207 2.52 8.87 -13.22
CA ALA A 207 2.85 10.29 -13.18
C ALA A 207 2.71 10.97 -14.55
N ARG A 208 3.22 10.34 -15.62
CA ARG A 208 3.04 10.86 -17.00
C ARG A 208 1.57 10.95 -17.39
N MET A 209 0.80 9.89 -17.11
CA MET A 209 -0.63 9.87 -17.40
C MET A 209 -1.39 10.93 -16.62
N LEU A 210 -1.01 11.17 -15.35
CA LEU A 210 -1.57 12.25 -14.54
C LEU A 210 -1.28 13.62 -15.16
N ASP A 211 -0.04 13.88 -15.60
CA ASP A 211 0.31 15.14 -16.23
C ASP A 211 -0.46 15.35 -17.55
N GLU A 212 -0.60 14.30 -18.37
CA GLU A 212 -1.44 14.33 -19.58
C GLU A 212 -2.90 14.63 -19.26
N LEU A 213 -3.46 14.01 -18.22
CA LEU A 213 -4.82 14.25 -17.75
C LEU A 213 -4.99 15.69 -17.26
N GLN A 214 -4.02 16.24 -16.53
CA GLN A 214 -4.07 17.63 -16.04
C GLN A 214 -3.96 18.66 -17.17
N SER A 215 -3.33 18.30 -18.30
CA SER A 215 -3.21 19.18 -19.48
C SER A 215 -4.49 19.26 -20.33
N GLN A 216 -5.40 18.29 -20.19
CA GLN A 216 -6.64 18.20 -20.96
C GLN A 216 -7.76 19.08 -20.39
N GLN A 217 -8.71 19.46 -21.24
CA GLN A 217 -9.91 20.16 -20.81
C GLN A 217 -10.95 19.18 -20.29
N TRP A 218 -11.38 19.38 -19.05
CA TRP A 218 -12.42 18.60 -18.39
C TRP A 218 -13.50 19.51 -17.81
N PRO A 219 -14.72 18.99 -17.59
CA PRO A 219 -15.68 19.64 -16.71
C PRO A 219 -15.04 20.01 -15.37
N GLU A 220 -15.42 21.14 -14.80
CA GLU A 220 -14.80 21.70 -13.60
C GLU A 220 -14.72 20.68 -12.44
N GLN A 221 -15.80 19.95 -12.20
CA GLN A 221 -15.86 18.93 -11.16
C GLN A 221 -14.85 17.81 -11.39
N VAL A 222 -14.69 17.33 -12.62
CA VAL A 222 -13.73 16.28 -12.99
C VAL A 222 -12.30 16.78 -12.80
N ARG A 223 -12.01 18.01 -13.25
CA ARG A 223 -10.70 18.66 -13.05
C ARG A 223 -10.35 18.75 -11.56
N ALA A 224 -11.30 19.11 -10.71
CA ALA A 224 -11.09 19.18 -9.27
C ALA A 224 -10.76 17.80 -8.65
N ARG A 225 -11.39 16.72 -9.13
CA ARG A 225 -11.08 15.34 -8.68
C ARG A 225 -9.72 14.86 -9.13
N ILE A 226 -9.34 15.12 -10.39
CA ILE A 226 -7.99 14.83 -10.89
C ILE A 226 -6.93 15.58 -10.06
N ALA A 227 -7.18 16.85 -9.73
CA ALA A 227 -6.29 17.64 -8.88
C ALA A 227 -6.21 17.12 -7.44
N GLU A 228 -7.31 16.59 -6.89
CA GLU A 228 -7.35 15.94 -5.56
C GLU A 228 -6.44 14.70 -5.51
N ASP A 229 -6.40 13.91 -6.59
CA ASP A 229 -5.57 12.71 -6.68
C ASP A 229 -4.08 13.02 -6.92
N ALA A 230 -3.78 14.16 -7.53
CA ALA A 230 -2.44 14.51 -7.98
C ALA A 230 -1.40 14.62 -6.85
N GLY A 231 -1.77 15.23 -5.73
CA GLY A 231 -0.86 15.39 -4.58
C GLY A 231 -0.39 14.04 -4.03
N PRO A 232 -1.31 13.15 -3.62
CA PRO A 232 -0.94 11.83 -3.12
C PRO A 232 -0.13 10.99 -4.12
N ILE A 233 -0.43 11.06 -5.42
CA ILE A 233 0.33 10.33 -6.46
C ILE A 233 1.77 10.86 -6.55
N ARG A 234 1.98 12.18 -6.53
CA ARG A 234 3.32 12.77 -6.54
C ARG A 234 4.13 12.38 -5.30
N TYR A 235 3.49 12.36 -4.13
CA TYR A 235 4.09 11.84 -2.90
C TYR A 235 4.54 10.36 -3.02
N ALA A 236 3.70 9.51 -3.63
CA ALA A 236 4.06 8.12 -3.89
C ALA A 236 5.24 7.98 -4.86
N ALA A 237 5.25 8.76 -5.94
CA ALA A 237 6.35 8.80 -6.90
C ALA A 237 7.65 9.17 -6.21
N ASP A 238 7.71 10.30 -5.51
CA ASP A 238 8.91 10.73 -4.80
C ASP A 238 9.35 9.69 -3.77
N THR A 239 8.41 9.02 -3.08
CA THR A 239 8.73 7.96 -2.10
C THR A 239 9.36 6.72 -2.77
N LEU A 240 8.80 6.23 -3.88
CA LEU A 240 9.32 5.04 -4.57
C LEU A 240 10.68 5.32 -5.21
N HIS A 241 10.84 6.46 -5.89
CA HIS A 241 12.14 6.87 -6.43
C HIS A 241 13.17 7.04 -5.31
N PHE A 242 12.75 7.54 -4.13
CA PHE A 242 13.66 7.66 -3.00
C PHE A 242 14.11 6.31 -2.46
N PHE A 243 13.22 5.31 -2.41
CA PHE A 243 13.62 3.95 -2.05
C PHE A 243 14.55 3.33 -3.08
N ASP A 244 14.25 3.46 -4.37
CA ASP A 244 15.09 2.95 -5.46
C ASP A 244 16.51 3.54 -5.44
N VAL A 245 16.64 4.86 -5.38
CA VAL A 245 17.96 5.50 -5.38
C VAL A 245 18.78 5.12 -4.14
N LEU A 246 18.14 4.94 -2.98
CA LEU A 246 18.81 4.50 -1.75
C LEU A 246 19.27 3.03 -1.85
N VAL A 247 18.46 2.16 -2.47
CA VAL A 247 18.84 0.77 -2.75
C VAL A 247 20.08 0.74 -3.65
N ARG A 248 20.05 1.46 -4.78
CA ARG A 248 21.18 1.53 -5.72
C ARG A 248 22.44 2.09 -5.04
N ALA A 249 22.32 3.21 -4.33
CA ALA A 249 23.46 3.82 -3.61
C ALA A 249 24.04 2.88 -2.56
N ASN A 250 23.19 2.22 -1.76
CA ASN A 250 23.62 1.23 -0.77
C ASN A 250 24.40 0.07 -1.40
N GLN A 251 23.93 -0.45 -2.54
CA GLN A 251 24.61 -1.54 -3.25
C GLN A 251 25.96 -1.12 -3.82
N HIS A 252 26.05 0.08 -4.40
CA HIS A 252 27.33 0.62 -4.88
C HIS A 252 28.33 0.77 -3.74
N VAL A 253 27.91 1.36 -2.61
CA VAL A 253 28.74 1.47 -1.40
C VAL A 253 29.21 0.11 -0.90
N GLN A 254 28.29 -0.85 -0.74
CA GLN A 254 28.63 -2.19 -0.24
C GLN A 254 29.56 -2.97 -1.18
N ALA A 255 29.53 -2.67 -2.47
CA ALA A 255 30.41 -3.27 -3.46
C ALA A 255 31.75 -2.52 -3.64
N GLY A 256 32.03 -1.49 -2.82
CA GLY A 256 33.24 -0.67 -2.95
C GLY A 256 33.24 0.28 -4.16
N ARG A 257 32.12 0.39 -4.87
CA ARG A 257 31.89 1.24 -6.06
C ARG A 257 31.48 2.65 -5.66
N ARG A 258 32.35 3.36 -4.95
CA ARG A 258 32.04 4.68 -4.36
C ARG A 258 31.79 5.76 -5.41
N ASP A 259 32.55 5.77 -6.51
CA ASP A 259 32.39 6.79 -7.54
C ASP A 259 31.02 6.69 -8.21
N GLU A 260 30.55 5.47 -8.47
CA GLU A 260 29.19 5.21 -8.95
C GLU A 260 28.13 5.62 -7.92
N ALA A 261 28.35 5.35 -6.63
CA ALA A 261 27.44 5.82 -5.58
C ALA A 261 27.35 7.36 -5.52
N LYS A 262 28.48 8.06 -5.70
CA LYS A 262 28.52 9.54 -5.72
C LYS A 262 27.69 10.12 -6.86
N THR A 263 27.56 9.43 -8.00
CA THR A 263 26.70 9.91 -9.11
C THR A 263 25.21 10.00 -8.73
N LEU A 264 24.78 9.28 -7.69
CA LEU A 264 23.39 9.25 -7.22
C LEU A 264 23.06 10.34 -6.20
N LEU A 265 24.07 11.01 -5.62
CA LEU A 265 23.89 12.04 -4.61
C LEU A 265 22.94 13.19 -5.01
N PRO A 266 23.02 13.76 -6.24
CA PRO A 266 22.12 14.83 -6.63
C PRO A 266 20.66 14.39 -6.62
N GLU A 267 20.38 13.16 -7.08
CA GLU A 267 19.03 12.59 -7.09
C GLU A 267 18.53 12.33 -5.67
N MET A 268 19.35 11.73 -4.81
CA MET A 268 19.02 11.51 -3.39
C MET A 268 18.66 12.81 -2.68
N LYS A 269 19.48 13.87 -2.83
CA LYS A 269 19.26 15.18 -2.21
C LYS A 269 18.00 15.86 -2.75
N ARG A 270 17.76 15.77 -4.07
CA ARG A 270 16.55 16.32 -4.71
C ARG A 270 15.29 15.67 -4.14
N LEU A 271 15.25 14.34 -4.07
CA LEU A 271 14.10 13.58 -3.56
C LEU A 271 13.87 13.82 -2.07
N ALA A 272 14.93 13.81 -1.26
CA ALA A 272 14.82 14.13 0.16
C ALA A 272 14.23 15.53 0.40
N LYS A 273 14.67 16.53 -0.37
CA LYS A 273 14.13 17.90 -0.31
C LYS A 273 12.68 17.99 -0.77
N ALA A 274 12.30 17.28 -1.84
CA ALA A 274 10.91 17.23 -2.31
C ALA A 274 9.99 16.62 -1.25
N LEU A 275 10.39 15.49 -0.68
CA LEU A 275 9.69 14.83 0.41
C LEU A 275 9.63 15.68 1.68
N GLU A 276 10.69 16.42 2.02
CA GLU A 276 10.69 17.34 3.16
C GLU A 276 9.74 18.54 2.95
N ALA A 277 9.60 19.03 1.72
CA ALA A 277 8.70 20.11 1.37
C ALA A 277 7.22 19.70 1.35
N ASP A 278 6.92 18.42 1.07
CA ASP A 278 5.56 17.90 1.18
C ASP A 278 5.16 17.74 2.64
N THR A 279 4.32 18.67 3.11
CA THR A 279 3.79 18.69 4.47
C THR A 279 2.30 18.34 4.55
N THR A 280 1.71 17.80 3.47
CA THR A 280 0.24 17.65 3.36
C THR A 280 -0.23 16.22 3.10
N ASN A 281 0.42 15.46 2.21
CA ASN A 281 -0.16 14.21 1.69
C ASN A 281 -0.15 13.02 2.68
N MET A 282 0.68 13.12 3.71
CA MET A 282 0.81 12.21 4.85
C MET A 282 0.01 12.65 6.09
N LYS A 283 -0.94 13.59 5.97
CA LYS A 283 -1.77 14.08 7.09
C LYS A 283 -3.20 13.52 7.05
N TRP A 284 -4.02 14.03 7.97
CA TRP A 284 -5.48 13.82 8.04
C TRP A 284 -5.91 12.40 8.35
N SER A 285 -5.00 11.62 8.92
CA SER A 285 -5.27 10.33 9.54
C SER A 285 -4.99 10.41 11.04
N SER A 286 -4.91 9.27 11.74
CA SER A 286 -4.49 9.25 13.15
C SER A 286 -3.08 9.84 13.34
N SER A 287 -2.74 10.27 14.56
CA SER A 287 -1.41 10.80 14.89
C SER A 287 -0.30 9.83 14.50
N HIS A 288 -0.49 8.54 14.76
CA HIS A 288 0.47 7.49 14.41
C HIS A 288 0.59 7.26 12.89
N ALA A 289 -0.49 7.46 12.15
CA ALA A 289 -0.51 7.33 10.69
C ALA A 289 -0.05 8.60 9.97
N SER A 290 0.03 9.73 10.67
CA SER A 290 0.51 10.99 10.11
C SER A 290 2.02 11.18 10.31
N ALA A 291 2.62 12.14 9.61
CA ALA A 291 4.00 12.58 9.80
C ALA A 291 4.13 14.09 9.56
N ALA A 292 5.24 14.71 9.99
CA ALA A 292 5.46 16.15 9.83
C ALA A 292 5.77 16.54 8.37
N ASN A 293 6.57 15.73 7.67
CA ASN A 293 6.87 15.83 6.24
C ASN A 293 6.94 14.43 5.57
N GLY A 294 6.97 14.40 4.24
CA GLY A 294 7.16 13.19 3.44
C GLY A 294 8.48 12.46 3.72
N LEU A 295 9.54 13.17 4.12
CA LEU A 295 10.84 12.55 4.42
C LEU A 295 10.78 11.74 5.71
N GLU A 296 10.13 12.25 6.76
CA GLU A 296 9.81 11.49 7.96
C GLU A 296 8.88 10.32 7.63
N ALA A 297 7.85 10.56 6.81
CA ALA A 297 6.90 9.56 6.37
C ALA A 297 7.53 8.40 5.59
N SER A 298 8.66 8.65 4.89
CA SER A 298 9.43 7.63 4.17
C SER A 298 9.99 6.54 5.09
N LEU A 299 10.29 6.90 6.36
CA LEU A 299 10.92 6.06 7.38
C LEU A 299 12.37 5.62 7.08
N VAL A 300 13.03 6.17 6.06
CA VAL A 300 14.41 5.80 5.66
C VAL A 300 15.46 6.86 6.01
N LYS A 301 15.11 7.81 6.90
CA LYS A 301 15.99 8.93 7.28
C LYS A 301 17.38 8.45 7.72
N ARG A 302 17.47 7.39 8.53
CA ARG A 302 18.75 6.83 9.00
C ARG A 302 19.61 6.31 7.84
N ALA A 303 19.01 5.58 6.89
CA ALA A 303 19.74 5.09 5.71
C ALA A 303 20.24 6.25 4.85
N TYR A 304 19.40 7.26 4.63
CA TYR A 304 19.75 8.45 3.87
C TYR A 304 20.90 9.23 4.52
N GLU A 305 20.82 9.56 5.82
CA GLU A 305 21.86 10.30 6.54
C GLU A 305 23.20 9.55 6.54
N ARG A 306 23.16 8.22 6.69
CA ARG A 306 24.35 7.37 6.60
C ARG A 306 25.00 7.48 5.22
N LEU A 307 24.23 7.29 4.15
CA LEU A 307 24.75 7.35 2.78
C LEU A 307 25.28 8.75 2.44
N ILE A 308 24.61 9.81 2.87
CA ILE A 308 25.11 11.18 2.73
C ILE A 308 26.45 11.34 3.45
N SER A 309 26.54 10.93 4.72
CA SER A 309 27.80 11.04 5.48
C SER A 309 28.95 10.24 4.86
N GLU A 310 28.68 9.06 4.30
CA GLU A 310 29.71 8.21 3.68
C GLU A 310 30.18 8.70 2.31
N LEU A 311 29.35 9.48 1.60
CA LEU A 311 29.62 9.93 0.23
C LEU A 311 30.02 11.41 0.14
N ASP A 312 29.49 12.29 1.02
CA ASP A 312 29.88 13.70 1.14
C ASP A 312 31.06 13.90 2.11
N GLY A 313 31.33 12.93 3.00
CA GLY A 313 32.29 13.07 4.12
C GLY A 313 33.78 12.99 3.77
N GLN A 314 34.17 13.08 2.49
CA GLN A 314 35.55 13.20 2.00
C GLN A 314 35.63 14.01 0.70
#